data_AF-A0A9D4DMF7-F1
#
_entry.id   AF-A0A9D4DMF7-F1
#
_cell.length_a   1.000
_cell.length_b   1.000
_cell.length_c   1.000
_cell.angle_alpha   90.00
_cell.angle_beta   90.00
_cell.angle_gamma   90.00
#
_symmetry.space_group_name_H-M   'P 1'
#
loop_
_entity.id
_entity.type
_entity.pdbx_description
1 polymer ?
#
loop_
_entity_poly.entity_id
_entity_poly.type
_entity_poly.pdbx_seq_one_letter_code
_entity_poly.pdbx_strand_id
1 'polypeptide(L)'
;MILTVLKRSKSVPEKPLIEFVNDRKITIVSGFPTHHLPTPETRLCLCHVISFHEILEELSAERIIEGLGDEYYNALEEESLAPFKSIKTVQKSENILKAIKRFTYRCIFMTDISKDESLIQFLSQPSFWPLDDLENNRIPMDDEDVHDVFQPDILVCHVGTIYQILKETMEVNRNIKLNKYKKVCLYLIIF
;
A
#
# COMPACT_ATOMS: atom_id res chain seq x y z
N MET A 1 -9.96 -13.01 -11.08
CA MET A 1 -11.20 -13.46 -11.78
C MET A 1 -12.37 -12.48 -11.59
N ILE A 2 -12.81 -12.18 -10.36
CA ILE A 2 -13.97 -11.29 -10.09
C ILE A 2 -13.78 -9.88 -10.68
N LEU A 3 -12.61 -9.26 -10.51
CA LEU A 3 -12.30 -7.95 -11.09
C LEU A 3 -12.43 -7.91 -12.62
N THR A 4 -11.99 -8.96 -13.31
CA THR A 4 -12.10 -9.07 -14.77
C THR A 4 -13.55 -9.16 -15.23
N VAL A 5 -14.39 -9.90 -14.48
CA VAL A 5 -15.82 -10.03 -14.76
C VAL A 5 -16.54 -8.71 -14.47
N LEU A 6 -16.16 -8.01 -13.38
CA LEU A 6 -16.69 -6.69 -13.03
C LEU A 6 -16.38 -5.65 -14.10
N LYS A 7 -15.13 -5.58 -14.58
CA LYS A 7 -14.72 -4.65 -15.66
C LYS A 7 -15.53 -4.82 -16.94
N ARG A 8 -16.00 -6.04 -17.22
CA ARG A 8 -16.84 -6.34 -18.39
C ARG A 8 -18.33 -6.20 -18.11
N SER A 9 -18.72 -6.01 -16.86
CA SER A 9 -20.11 -5.88 -16.46
C SER A 9 -20.53 -4.42 -16.45
N LYS A 10 -21.72 -4.11 -16.98
CA LYS A 10 -22.39 -2.82 -16.80
C LYS A 10 -23.24 -2.80 -15.51
N SER A 11 -22.72 -3.43 -14.45
CA SER A 11 -23.44 -3.58 -13.19
C SER A 11 -23.35 -2.32 -12.34
N VAL A 12 -24.35 -2.13 -11.47
CA VAL A 12 -24.50 -0.94 -10.63
C VAL A 12 -23.55 -1.03 -9.43
N PRO A 13 -22.78 0.03 -9.08
CA PRO A 13 -21.77 -0.01 -8.00
C PRO A 13 -22.33 -0.42 -6.63
N GLU A 14 -23.55 -0.01 -6.32
CA GLU A 14 -24.24 -0.27 -5.04
C GLU A 14 -24.73 -1.72 -4.93
N LYS A 15 -24.68 -2.50 -6.01
CA LYS A 15 -25.12 -3.88 -6.00
C LYS A 15 -24.28 -4.72 -5.03
N PRO A 16 -24.89 -5.56 -4.17
CA PRO A 16 -24.15 -6.49 -3.32
C PRO A 16 -23.31 -7.48 -4.15
N LEU A 17 -22.08 -7.74 -3.71
CA LEU A 17 -21.17 -8.67 -4.37
C LEU A 17 -21.74 -10.08 -4.45
N ILE A 18 -22.41 -10.54 -3.39
CA ILE A 18 -23.02 -11.86 -3.34
C ILE A 18 -24.10 -12.03 -4.41
N GLU A 19 -24.94 -11.01 -4.60
CA GLU A 19 -25.95 -11.01 -5.66
C GLU A 19 -25.31 -11.01 -7.06
N PHE A 20 -24.24 -10.23 -7.25
CA PHE A 20 -23.52 -10.20 -8.51
C PHE A 20 -22.90 -11.56 -8.86
N VAL A 21 -22.27 -12.22 -7.89
CA VAL A 21 -21.65 -13.55 -8.06
C VAL A 21 -22.70 -14.59 -8.43
N ASN A 22 -23.85 -14.57 -7.74
CA ASN A 22 -24.96 -15.50 -7.99
C ASN A 22 -25.57 -15.29 -9.38
N ASP A 23 -25.88 -14.04 -9.75
CA ASP A 23 -26.48 -13.70 -11.05
C ASP A 23 -25.60 -14.08 -12.24
N ARG A 24 -24.28 -13.89 -12.08
CA ARG A 24 -23.30 -14.21 -13.12
C ARG A 24 -22.86 -15.67 -13.09
N LYS A 25 -23.38 -16.47 -12.16
CA LYS A 25 -22.99 -17.87 -11.93
C LYS A 25 -21.47 -18.03 -11.85
N ILE A 26 -20.79 -17.07 -11.20
CA ILE A 26 -19.34 -17.10 -11.07
C ILE A 26 -18.98 -18.28 -10.16
N THR A 27 -18.58 -19.37 -10.78
CA THR A 27 -18.18 -20.59 -10.12
C THR A 27 -16.67 -20.55 -9.96
N ILE A 28 -16.22 -20.32 -8.72
CA ILE A 28 -14.84 -20.59 -8.33
C ILE A 28 -14.77 -22.09 -8.05
N VAL A 29 -13.66 -22.75 -8.37
CA VAL A 29 -13.48 -24.21 -8.17
C VAL A 29 -13.80 -24.64 -6.72
N SER A 30 -13.57 -23.76 -5.75
CA SER A 30 -13.85 -23.96 -4.32
C SER A 30 -15.22 -23.41 -3.86
N GLY A 31 -16.03 -22.85 -4.75
CA GLY A 31 -17.19 -22.02 -4.40
C GLY A 31 -16.79 -20.60 -3.96
N PHE A 32 -17.75 -19.67 -4.01
CA PHE A 32 -17.54 -18.32 -3.50
C PHE A 32 -17.63 -18.33 -1.96
N PRO A 33 -16.62 -17.82 -1.24
CA PRO A 33 -16.51 -18.02 0.21
C PRO A 33 -17.40 -17.02 0.98
N THR A 34 -18.71 -17.26 0.99
CA THR A 34 -19.70 -16.40 1.68
C THR A 34 -19.40 -16.24 3.17
N HIS A 35 -18.85 -17.27 3.82
CA HIS A 35 -18.48 -17.27 5.23
C HIS A 35 -17.33 -16.31 5.59
N HIS A 36 -16.60 -15.78 4.60
CA HIS A 36 -15.59 -14.73 4.81
C HIS A 36 -16.16 -13.32 4.60
N LEU A 37 -17.43 -13.18 4.20
CA LEU A 37 -18.06 -11.88 4.07
C LEU A 37 -18.48 -11.33 5.44
N PRO A 38 -18.49 -9.99 5.59
CA PRO A 38 -19.05 -9.35 6.77
C PRO A 38 -20.55 -9.68 6.90
N THR A 39 -21.05 -9.80 8.13
CA THR A 39 -22.48 -9.99 8.39
C THR A 39 -23.19 -8.63 8.51
N PRO A 40 -24.34 -8.41 7.83
CA PRO A 40 -24.94 -9.28 6.81
C PRO A 40 -24.13 -9.26 5.50
N GLU A 41 -24.15 -10.39 4.78
CA GLU A 41 -23.36 -10.64 3.56
C GLU A 41 -23.60 -9.61 2.43
N THR A 42 -24.70 -8.85 2.52
CA THR A 42 -25.05 -7.77 1.60
C THR A 42 -24.30 -6.46 1.83
N ARG A 43 -23.52 -6.34 2.92
CA ARG A 43 -22.74 -5.13 3.24
C ARG A 43 -21.64 -4.83 2.21
N LEU A 44 -21.13 -5.85 1.53
CA LEU A 44 -20.04 -5.67 0.57
C LEU A 44 -20.61 -5.50 -0.83
N CYS A 45 -20.61 -4.25 -1.31
CA CYS A 45 -21.08 -3.87 -2.65
C CYS A 45 -19.94 -3.89 -3.69
N LEU A 46 -20.30 -3.81 -4.98
CA LEU A 46 -19.35 -3.80 -6.08
C LEU A 46 -18.37 -2.62 -6.02
N CYS A 47 -18.81 -1.47 -5.53
CA CYS A 47 -17.97 -0.30 -5.29
C CYS A 47 -16.82 -0.57 -4.28
N HIS A 48 -16.98 -1.54 -3.37
CA HIS A 48 -15.96 -1.87 -2.37
C HIS A 48 -14.90 -2.85 -2.88
N VAL A 49 -15.10 -3.50 -4.03
CA VAL A 49 -14.26 -4.63 -4.47
C VAL A 49 -12.83 -4.18 -4.78
N ILE A 50 -12.65 -2.97 -5.31
CA ILE A 50 -11.32 -2.41 -5.59
C ILE A 50 -10.57 -2.19 -4.27
N SER A 51 -11.18 -1.47 -3.32
CA SER A 51 -10.59 -1.22 -2.00
C SER A 51 -10.27 -2.51 -1.26
N PHE A 52 -11.15 -3.52 -1.35
CA PHE A 52 -10.90 -4.83 -0.74
C PHE A 52 -9.72 -5.56 -1.40
N HIS A 53 -9.59 -5.49 -2.72
CA HIS A 53 -8.44 -6.05 -3.42
C HIS A 53 -7.14 -5.37 -2.99
N GLU A 54 -7.11 -4.04 -2.92
CA GLU A 54 -5.93 -3.30 -2.47
C GLU A 54 -5.53 -3.66 -1.03
N ILE A 55 -6.50 -3.81 -0.12
CA ILE A 55 -6.23 -4.27 1.25
C ILE A 55 -5.60 -5.67 1.24
N LEU A 56 -6.08 -6.58 0.39
CA LEU A 56 -5.49 -7.92 0.27
C LEU A 56 -4.08 -7.89 -0.30
N GLU A 57 -3.80 -7.02 -1.27
CA GLU A 57 -2.43 -6.80 -1.77
C GLU A 57 -1.52 -6.32 -0.63
N GLU A 58 -1.97 -5.32 0.14
CA GLU A 58 -1.19 -4.75 1.25
C GLU A 58 -0.93 -5.78 2.37
N LEU A 59 -1.92 -6.58 2.75
CA LEU A 59 -1.78 -7.65 3.75
C LEU A 59 -0.87 -8.79 3.27
N SER A 60 -0.97 -9.14 1.99
CA SER A 60 -0.12 -10.20 1.41
C SER A 60 1.32 -9.72 1.27
N ALA A 61 1.51 -8.46 0.89
CA ALA A 61 2.81 -7.84 0.70
C ALA A 61 3.67 -7.87 1.95
N GLU A 62 3.10 -7.70 3.15
CA GLU A 62 3.87 -7.78 4.39
C GLU A 62 4.59 -9.12 4.54
N ARG A 63 3.85 -10.22 4.35
CA ARG A 63 4.41 -11.58 4.42
C ARG A 63 5.41 -11.84 3.29
N ILE A 64 5.14 -11.31 2.11
CA ILE A 64 6.05 -11.45 0.96
C ILE A 64 7.37 -10.75 1.27
N ILE A 65 7.32 -9.51 1.77
CA ILE A 65 8.50 -8.72 2.12
C ILE A 65 9.34 -9.47 3.16
N GLU A 66 8.71 -9.96 4.24
CA GLU A 66 9.38 -10.76 5.28
C GLU A 66 10.04 -12.04 4.76
N GLY A 67 9.55 -12.58 3.64
CA GLY A 67 10.09 -13.77 2.97
C GLY A 67 10.99 -13.48 1.77
N LEU A 68 11.31 -12.22 1.47
CA LEU A 68 12.25 -11.88 0.40
C LEU A 68 13.66 -12.40 0.75
N GLY A 69 14.40 -12.82 -0.26
CA GLY A 69 15.81 -13.18 -0.10
C GLY A 69 16.70 -11.96 0.18
N ASP A 70 17.89 -12.22 0.72
CA ASP A 70 18.87 -11.20 1.14
C ASP A 70 19.23 -10.21 0.02
N GLU A 71 19.13 -10.65 -1.24
CA GLU A 71 19.30 -9.83 -2.44
C GLU A 71 18.38 -8.60 -2.56
N TYR A 72 17.29 -8.53 -1.79
CA TYR A 72 16.35 -7.41 -1.74
C TYR A 72 16.57 -6.51 -0.52
N TYR A 73 17.62 -6.79 0.26
CA TYR A 73 18.03 -6.07 1.46
C TYR A 73 19.41 -5.44 1.28
N ASN A 74 19.76 -5.07 0.04
CA ASN A 74 21.01 -4.37 -0.21
C ASN A 74 21.04 -3.03 0.54
N ALA A 75 22.20 -2.66 1.03
CA ALA A 75 22.39 -1.40 1.72
C ALA A 75 22.27 -0.23 0.73
N LEU A 76 21.64 0.86 1.19
CA LEU A 76 21.63 2.14 0.49
C LEU A 76 22.74 3.03 1.05
N GLU A 77 23.30 3.89 0.20
CA GLU A 77 24.22 4.94 0.63
C GLU A 77 23.51 5.97 1.51
N GLU A 78 24.26 6.64 2.38
CA GLU A 78 23.67 7.57 3.36
C GLU A 78 22.92 8.73 2.72
N GLU A 79 23.37 9.17 1.54
CA GLU A 79 22.71 10.21 0.74
C GLU A 79 21.31 9.76 0.27
N SER A 80 21.21 8.56 -0.32
CA SER A 80 19.94 7.99 -0.79
C SER A 80 19.00 7.59 0.35
N LEU A 81 19.53 7.42 1.57
CA LEU A 81 18.75 7.17 2.79
C LEU A 81 18.14 8.42 3.41
N ALA A 82 18.78 9.58 3.22
CA ALA A 82 18.41 10.83 3.88
C ALA A 82 16.95 11.24 3.63
N PRO A 83 16.39 11.12 2.40
CA PRO A 83 14.99 11.45 2.16
C PRO A 83 14.04 10.64 3.04
N PHE A 84 14.23 9.32 3.17
CA PHE A 84 13.34 8.46 3.95
C PHE A 84 13.38 8.77 5.45
N LYS A 85 14.59 9.02 5.99
CA LYS A 85 14.78 9.40 7.39
C LYS A 85 14.27 10.80 7.71
N SER A 86 14.21 11.68 6.70
CA SER A 86 13.77 13.06 6.87
C SER A 86 12.24 13.22 6.92
N ILE A 87 11.47 12.16 6.59
CA ILE A 87 10.01 12.19 6.58
C ILE A 87 9.46 12.42 8.00
N LYS A 88 8.86 13.58 8.22
CA LYS A 88 8.32 13.99 9.53
C LYS A 88 6.86 13.59 9.76
N THR A 89 6.15 13.25 8.68
CA THR A 89 4.70 13.02 8.73
C THR A 89 4.40 11.53 8.64
N VAL A 90 3.69 11.00 9.65
CA VAL A 90 3.25 9.60 9.69
C VAL A 90 2.46 9.23 8.43
N GLN A 91 1.56 10.12 7.97
CA GLN A 91 0.78 9.90 6.75
C GLN A 91 1.66 9.70 5.50
N LYS A 92 2.73 10.49 5.37
CA LYS A 92 3.65 10.40 4.22
C LYS A 92 4.41 9.07 4.26
N SER A 93 4.93 8.69 5.43
CA SER A 93 5.55 7.37 5.60
C SER A 93 4.56 6.23 5.31
N GLU A 94 3.30 6.35 5.73
CA GLU A 94 2.25 5.35 5.45
C GLU A 94 1.96 5.24 3.95
N ASN A 95 1.86 6.36 3.23
CA ASN A 95 1.63 6.37 1.79
C ASN A 95 2.78 5.69 1.03
N ILE A 96 4.03 6.01 1.37
CA ILE A 96 5.20 5.40 0.75
C ILE A 96 5.26 3.90 1.10
N LEU A 97 5.00 3.52 2.35
CA LEU A 97 4.97 2.12 2.76
C LEU A 97 3.90 1.32 1.99
N LYS A 98 2.71 1.91 1.76
CA LYS A 98 1.67 1.31 0.92
C LYS A 98 2.13 1.14 -0.53
N ALA A 99 2.81 2.14 -1.08
CA ALA A 99 3.35 2.08 -2.44
C ALA A 99 4.38 0.97 -2.60
N ILE A 100 5.30 0.84 -1.64
CA ILE A 100 6.28 -0.26 -1.57
C ILE A 100 5.58 -1.61 -1.47
N LYS A 101 4.58 -1.76 -0.60
CA LYS A 101 3.81 -3.01 -0.47
C LYS A 101 3.12 -3.40 -1.78
N ARG A 102 2.44 -2.45 -2.42
CA ARG A 102 1.76 -2.68 -3.71
C ARG A 102 2.75 -3.03 -4.80
N PHE A 103 3.91 -2.36 -4.85
CA PHE A 103 5.00 -2.70 -5.75
C PHE A 103 5.50 -4.13 -5.51
N THR A 104 5.83 -4.50 -4.28
CA THR A 104 6.32 -5.85 -3.98
C THR A 104 5.32 -6.93 -4.38
N TYR A 105 4.04 -6.74 -4.05
CA TYR A 105 3.01 -7.70 -4.44
C TYR A 105 2.86 -7.83 -5.97
N ARG A 106 2.77 -6.70 -6.67
CA ARG A 106 2.44 -6.69 -8.10
C ARG A 106 3.64 -6.95 -9.00
N CYS A 107 4.84 -6.58 -8.57
CA CYS A 107 6.03 -6.57 -9.42
C CYS A 107 7.09 -7.61 -9.01
N ILE A 108 7.24 -7.92 -7.72
CA ILE A 108 8.21 -8.94 -7.28
C ILE A 108 7.55 -10.31 -7.16
N PHE A 109 6.35 -10.37 -6.58
CA PHE A 109 5.67 -11.64 -6.36
C PHE A 109 4.93 -12.14 -7.61
N MET A 110 4.28 -11.24 -8.34
CA MET A 110 3.49 -11.63 -9.52
C MET A 110 4.26 -11.63 -10.84
N THR A 111 5.43 -10.99 -10.89
CA THR A 111 6.24 -10.88 -12.10
C THR A 111 7.73 -11.08 -11.79
N ASP A 112 8.51 -11.47 -12.79
CA ASP A 112 9.96 -11.65 -12.68
C ASP A 112 10.65 -10.38 -13.18
N ILE A 113 10.86 -9.41 -12.29
CA ILE A 113 11.52 -8.13 -12.59
C ILE A 113 13.01 -8.20 -12.27
N SER A 114 13.82 -7.42 -13.00
CA SER A 114 15.24 -7.33 -12.65
C SER A 114 15.44 -6.54 -11.37
N LYS A 115 16.35 -7.02 -10.53
CA LYS A 115 16.74 -6.38 -9.25
C LYS A 115 17.52 -5.09 -9.46
N ASP A 116 18.11 -4.93 -10.65
CA ASP A 116 18.92 -3.77 -11.04
C ASP A 116 18.07 -2.66 -11.70
N GLU A 117 16.75 -2.87 -11.84
CA GLU A 117 15.86 -1.83 -12.34
C GLU A 117 15.64 -0.74 -11.29
N SER A 118 15.46 0.48 -11.76
CA SER A 118 15.25 1.64 -10.88
C SER A 118 13.83 1.65 -10.33
N LEU A 119 13.69 1.71 -9.01
CA LEU A 119 12.41 1.63 -8.33
C LEU A 119 11.46 2.77 -8.71
N ILE A 120 12.02 3.95 -9.03
CA ILE A 120 11.26 5.12 -9.49
C ILE A 120 10.49 4.85 -10.78
N GLN A 121 10.99 3.99 -11.69
CA GLN A 121 10.30 3.68 -12.95
C GLN A 121 8.91 3.06 -12.71
N PHE A 122 8.74 2.38 -11.57
CA PHE A 122 7.48 1.83 -11.12
C PHE A 122 6.72 2.82 -10.27
N LEU A 123 7.37 3.41 -9.26
CA LEU A 123 6.69 4.26 -8.27
C LEU A 123 6.27 5.63 -8.82
N SER A 124 6.76 6.06 -9.98
CA SER A 124 6.18 7.20 -10.71
C SER A 124 4.76 6.92 -11.23
N GLN A 125 4.31 5.66 -11.26
CA GLN A 125 2.96 5.32 -11.71
C GLN A 125 1.94 5.55 -10.58
N PRO A 126 0.88 6.36 -10.81
CA PRO A 126 -0.09 6.67 -9.77
C PRO A 126 -0.82 5.43 -9.20
N SER A 127 -0.89 4.33 -9.96
CA SER A 127 -1.55 3.09 -9.54
C SER A 127 -0.91 2.40 -8.33
N PHE A 128 0.35 2.70 -8.00
CA PHE A 128 0.99 2.17 -6.79
C PHE A 128 0.62 2.95 -5.54
N TRP A 129 0.00 4.12 -5.67
CA TRP A 129 -0.31 4.99 -4.53
C TRP A 129 -1.76 4.82 -4.08
N PRO A 130 -2.08 5.09 -2.80
CA PRO A 130 -3.44 4.99 -2.29
C PRO A 130 -4.40 5.93 -3.03
N LEU A 131 -5.62 5.44 -3.28
CA LEU A 131 -6.64 6.08 -4.12
C LEU A 131 -7.28 7.35 -3.52
N ASP A 132 -7.16 7.55 -2.21
CA ASP A 132 -7.90 8.59 -1.50
C ASP A 132 -7.55 10.03 -1.96
N ASP A 133 -6.48 10.20 -2.75
CA ASP A 133 -6.04 11.49 -3.34
C ASP A 133 -5.98 11.49 -4.89
N LEU A 134 -6.49 10.43 -5.54
CA LEU A 134 -6.41 10.26 -7.00
C LEU A 134 -7.44 11.07 -7.80
N GLU A 135 -8.31 11.88 -7.16
CA GLU A 135 -9.23 12.78 -7.87
C GLU A 135 -8.53 13.72 -8.88
N ASN A 136 -7.21 13.90 -8.73
CA ASN A 136 -6.39 14.71 -9.64
C ASN A 136 -5.26 13.95 -10.36
N ASN A 137 -5.21 12.61 -10.34
CA ASN A 137 -4.04 11.83 -10.81
C ASN A 137 -2.71 12.24 -10.15
N ARG A 138 -2.76 12.77 -8.93
CA ARG A 138 -1.58 13.22 -8.21
C ARG A 138 -1.13 12.15 -7.23
N ILE A 139 0.19 12.00 -7.12
CA ILE A 139 0.79 11.15 -6.11
C ILE A 139 0.69 11.90 -4.78
N PRO A 140 0.21 11.27 -3.70
CA PRO A 140 -0.05 11.92 -2.41
C PRO A 140 1.25 12.15 -1.62
N MET A 141 2.14 12.92 -2.23
CA MET A 141 3.40 13.39 -1.69
C MET A 141 3.44 14.89 -1.48
N ASP A 142 2.35 15.61 -1.76
CA ASP A 142 1.94 17.02 -1.52
C ASP A 142 2.97 18.17 -1.61
N ASP A 143 4.27 17.95 -1.39
CA ASP A 143 5.34 18.96 -1.35
C ASP A 143 6.69 18.50 -1.95
N GLU A 144 6.94 17.19 -2.13
CA GLU A 144 8.18 16.65 -2.72
C GLU A 144 7.85 15.82 -3.96
N ASP A 145 8.67 15.92 -4.99
CA ASP A 145 8.56 15.04 -6.14
C ASP A 145 8.89 13.61 -5.69
N VAL A 146 8.20 12.61 -6.26
CA VAL A 146 8.61 11.21 -6.06
C VAL A 146 10.07 11.02 -6.48
N HIS A 147 10.52 11.80 -7.46
CA HIS A 147 11.91 11.87 -7.89
C HIS A 147 12.88 12.41 -6.82
N ASP A 148 12.41 13.18 -5.84
CA ASP A 148 13.24 13.69 -4.73
C ASP A 148 13.48 12.60 -3.66
N VAL A 149 12.55 11.65 -3.52
CA VAL A 149 12.65 10.56 -2.55
C VAL A 149 13.23 9.30 -3.18
N PHE A 150 12.81 8.96 -4.39
CA PHE A 150 13.26 7.79 -5.14
C PHE A 150 14.23 8.24 -6.23
N GLN A 151 15.49 8.41 -5.84
CA GLN A 151 16.56 8.73 -6.76
C GLN A 151 16.83 7.55 -7.73
N PRO A 152 17.37 7.80 -8.94
CA PRO A 152 17.53 6.76 -9.97
C PRO A 152 18.41 5.56 -9.56
N ASP A 153 19.36 5.77 -8.66
CA ASP A 153 20.25 4.78 -8.03
C ASP A 153 19.53 3.88 -7.01
N ILE A 154 18.30 4.22 -6.62
CA ILE A 154 17.47 3.39 -5.77
C ILE A 154 16.82 2.30 -6.63
N LEU A 155 17.44 1.13 -6.61
CA LEU A 155 17.01 -0.05 -7.36
C LEU A 155 16.02 -0.96 -6.60
N VAL A 156 15.42 -1.89 -7.32
CA VAL A 156 14.54 -2.94 -6.78
C VAL A 156 15.21 -3.76 -5.67
N CYS A 157 16.52 -4.01 -5.76
CA CYS A 157 17.30 -4.72 -4.74
C CYS A 157 17.34 -4.01 -3.36
N HIS A 158 16.89 -2.76 -3.25
CA HIS A 158 16.83 -2.02 -1.99
C HIS A 158 15.45 -2.04 -1.32
N VAL A 159 14.44 -2.68 -1.94
CA VAL A 159 13.04 -2.56 -1.51
C VAL A 159 12.81 -3.02 -0.05
N GLY A 160 13.50 -4.07 0.39
CA GLY A 160 13.41 -4.61 1.74
C GLY A 160 14.05 -3.65 2.76
N THR A 161 15.21 -3.10 2.43
CA THR A 161 15.90 -2.08 3.24
C THR A 161 15.03 -0.84 3.43
N ILE A 162 14.47 -0.30 2.34
CA ILE A 162 13.58 0.87 2.38
C ILE A 162 12.36 0.60 3.26
N TYR A 163 11.76 -0.59 3.12
CA TYR A 163 10.61 -0.98 3.91
C TYR A 163 10.91 -1.02 5.42
N GLN A 164 12.06 -1.56 5.82
CA GLN A 164 12.50 -1.58 7.22
C GLN A 164 12.70 -0.17 7.77
N ILE A 165 13.39 0.69 7.04
CA ILE A 165 13.64 2.09 7.45
C ILE A 165 12.33 2.87 7.61
N LEU A 166 11.38 2.67 6.69
CA LEU A 166 10.09 3.33 6.76
C LEU A 166 9.27 2.85 7.96
N LYS A 167 9.30 1.54 8.27
CA LYS A 167 8.69 1.00 9.50
C LYS A 167 9.28 1.65 10.75
N GLU A 168 10.60 1.71 10.85
CA GLU A 168 11.30 2.34 11.98
C GLU A 168 10.97 3.84 12.10
N THR A 169 11.02 4.57 10.99
CA THR A 169 10.71 6.00 10.91
C THR A 169 9.27 6.27 11.36
N MET A 170 8.32 5.42 10.96
CA MET A 170 6.94 5.51 11.41
C MET A 170 6.79 5.31 12.92
N GLU A 171 7.47 4.32 13.49
CA GLU A 171 7.42 4.05 14.92
C GLU A 171 7.99 5.23 15.73
N VAL A 172 9.12 5.78 15.30
CA VAL A 172 9.73 6.97 15.89
C VAL A 172 8.76 8.17 15.84
N ASN A 173 8.17 8.45 14.67
CA ASN A 173 7.25 9.56 14.50
C ASN A 173 5.96 9.41 15.34
N ARG A 174 5.42 8.18 15.44
CA ARG A 174 4.27 7.88 16.32
C ARG A 174 4.62 8.13 17.78
N ASN A 175 5.79 7.70 18.23
CA ASN A 175 6.26 7.90 19.61
C ASN A 175 6.46 9.39 19.94
N ILE A 176 7.03 10.17 19.01
CA ILE A 176 7.18 11.63 19.16
C ILE A 176 5.80 12.30 19.31
N LYS A 177 4.85 11.91 18.44
CA LYS A 177 3.48 12.47 18.47
C LYS A 177 2.78 12.15 19.80
N LEU A 178 2.87 10.90 20.28
CA LEU A 178 2.32 10.49 21.58
C LEU A 178 2.95 11.25 22.75
N ASN A 179 4.27 11.44 22.74
CA ASN A 179 4.97 12.18 23.79
C ASN A 179 4.59 13.67 23.79
N LYS A 180 4.35 14.27 22.62
CA LYS A 180 3.85 15.64 22.50
C LYS A 180 2.45 15.76 23.11
N TYR A 181 1.54 14.83 22.82
CA TYR A 181 0.20 14.83 23.42
C TYR A 181 0.23 14.62 24.93
N LYS A 182 1.07 13.72 25.45
CA LYS A 182 1.26 13.55 26.90
C LYS A 182 1.71 14.85 27.57
N LYS A 183 2.67 15.56 26.98
CA LYS A 183 3.09 16.88 27.49
C LYS A 183 1.93 17.88 27.49
N VAL A 184 1.16 17.99 26.41
CA VAL A 184 0.02 18.91 26.32
C VAL A 184 -1.07 18.56 27.35
N CYS A 185 -1.38 17.28 27.54
CA CYS A 185 -2.33 16.82 28.56
C CYS A 185 -1.84 17.12 29.99
N LEU A 186 -0.53 17.00 30.26
CA LEU A 186 0.05 17.39 31.56
C LEU A 186 -0.10 18.89 31.83
N TYR A 187 0.03 19.75 30.81
CA TYR A 187 -0.19 21.19 30.96
C TYR A 187 -1.66 21.57 31.17
N LEU A 188 -2.60 20.75 30.67
CA LEU A 188 -4.04 20.98 30.82
C LEU A 188 -4.62 20.48 32.16
N ILE A 189 -3.85 19.73 32.95
CA ILE A 189 -4.26 19.22 34.28
C ILE A 189 -3.76 20.13 35.42
N ILE A 190 -2.92 21.14 35.12
CA ILE A 190 -2.33 22.06 36.12
C ILE A 190 -3.05 23.43 36.16
N PHE A 191 -4.28 23.53 35.62
CA PHE A 191 -5.14 24.72 35.77
C PHE A 191 -6.50 24.36 36.36
#